data_AF-A0A949LMT0-F1
#
_entry.id   AF-A0A949LMT0-F1
#
_cell.length_a   1.000
_cell.length_b   1.000
_cell.length_c   1.000
_cell.angle_alpha   90.00
_cell.angle_beta   90.00
_cell.angle_gamma   90.00
#
_symmetry.space_group_name_H-M   'P 1'
#
loop_
_entity.id
_entity.type
_entity.pdbx_description
1 polymer ?
#
loop_
_entity_poly.entity_id
_entity_poly.type
_entity_poly.pdbx_seq_one_letter_code
_entity_poly.pdbx_strand_id
1 'polypeptide(L)'
;MRKPRIAPELKEQIINRIKNDGITVAAAAKDHGVSENTIYGWIAKKVDGVSYSEIIKLKRENAQLLQLVGEITLKLSETQKKK
;
A
#
# COMPACT_ATOMS: atom_id res chain seq x y z
N MET A 1 27.99 -20.78 4.13
CA MET A 1 28.18 -19.66 5.10
C MET A 1 26.83 -19.25 5.66
N ARG A 2 26.67 -19.17 6.98
CA ARG A 2 25.43 -18.67 7.62
C ARG A 2 25.35 -17.16 7.42
N LYS A 3 24.30 -16.68 6.78
CA LYS A 3 24.06 -15.24 6.59
C LYS A 3 23.76 -14.62 7.98
N PRO A 4 24.44 -13.54 8.41
CA PRO A 4 24.17 -12.94 9.71
C PRO A 4 22.71 -12.47 9.74
N ARG A 5 22.02 -12.82 10.83
CA ARG A 5 20.62 -12.43 11.04
C ARG A 5 20.60 -10.96 11.43
N ILE A 6 20.08 -10.12 10.53
CA ILE A 6 19.90 -8.69 10.81
C ILE A 6 18.82 -8.54 11.88
N ALA A 7 19.10 -7.71 12.88
CA ALA A 7 18.15 -7.39 13.94
C ALA A 7 16.88 -6.76 13.35
N PRO A 8 15.67 -7.18 13.78
CA PRO A 8 14.41 -6.62 13.30
C PRO A 8 14.35 -5.10 13.39
N GLU A 9 14.87 -4.53 14.47
CA GLU A 9 14.87 -3.10 14.78
C GLU A 9 15.70 -2.31 13.74
N LEU A 10 16.85 -2.86 13.35
CA LEU A 10 17.71 -2.27 12.32
C LEU A 10 17.04 -2.28 10.95
N LYS A 11 16.35 -3.38 10.61
CA LYS A 11 15.56 -3.47 9.38
C LYS A 11 14.47 -2.40 9.35
N GLU A 12 13.77 -2.16 10.46
CA GLU A 12 12.72 -1.14 10.53
C GLU A 12 13.26 0.27 10.43
N GLN A 13 14.38 0.56 11.09
CA GLN A 13 15.07 1.83 10.98
C GLN A 13 15.45 2.14 9.53
N ILE A 14 16.07 1.18 8.83
CA ILE A 14 16.47 1.32 7.41
C ILE A 14 15.24 1.63 6.54
N ILE A 15 14.15 0.90 6.72
CA ILE A 15 12.92 1.10 5.93
C ILE A 15 12.28 2.46 6.22
N ASN A 16 12.26 2.90 7.48
CA ASN A 16 11.71 4.20 7.86
C ASN A 16 12.50 5.34 7.25
N ARG A 17 13.84 5.28 7.26
CA ARG A 17 14.67 6.31 6.62
C ARG A 17 14.39 6.41 5.11
N ILE A 18 14.24 5.27 4.44
CA ILE A 18 13.92 5.24 3.00
C ILE A 18 12.53 5.84 2.72
N LYS A 19 11.53 5.53 3.55
CA LYS A 19 10.14 5.97 3.34
C LYS A 19 9.89 7.42 3.76
N ASN A 20 10.45 7.85 4.89
CA ASN A 20 10.11 9.11 5.54
C ASN A 20 11.19 10.17 5.36
N ASP A 21 12.47 9.78 5.34
CA ASP A 21 13.59 10.72 5.24
C ASP A 21 14.09 10.89 3.79
N GLY A 22 13.51 10.15 2.84
CA GLY A 22 13.78 10.29 1.40
C GLY A 22 15.15 9.79 0.94
N ILE A 23 15.86 9.00 1.75
CA ILE A 23 17.16 8.45 1.36
C ILE A 23 16.99 7.33 0.32
N THR A 24 17.94 7.24 -0.62
CA THR A 24 17.93 6.18 -1.63
C THR A 24 18.27 4.83 -1.01
N VAL A 25 17.80 3.74 -1.64
CA VAL A 25 18.16 2.37 -1.25
C VAL A 25 19.68 2.15 -1.29
N ALA A 26 20.37 2.75 -2.27
CA ALA A 26 21.82 2.68 -2.39
C ALA A 26 22.55 3.39 -1.23
N ALA A 27 22.07 4.57 -0.80
CA ALA A 27 22.63 5.27 0.35
C ALA A 27 22.41 4.45 1.64
N ALA A 28 21.18 3.97 1.86
CA ALA A 28 20.85 3.14 3.01
C ALA A 28 21.65 1.83 3.06
N ALA A 29 21.88 1.20 1.90
CA ALA A 29 22.70 0.00 1.76
C ALA A 29 24.15 0.26 2.19
N LYS A 30 24.72 1.37 1.73
CA LYS A 30 26.09 1.79 2.07
C LYS A 30 26.24 2.13 3.55
N ASP A 31 25.33 2.92 4.10
CA ASP A 31 25.38 3.41 5.48
C ASP A 31 25.26 2.28 6.51
N HIS A 32 24.48 1.24 6.19
CA HIS A 32 24.18 0.14 7.11
C HIS A 32 24.88 -1.18 6.75
N GLY A 33 25.71 -1.21 5.71
CA GLY A 33 26.45 -2.41 5.29
C GLY A 33 25.55 -3.57 4.83
N VAL A 34 24.39 -3.25 4.26
CA VAL A 34 23.38 -4.22 3.79
C VAL A 34 23.33 -4.17 2.27
N SER A 35 23.22 -5.33 1.60
CA SER A 35 23.08 -5.31 0.14
C SER A 35 21.74 -4.70 -0.29
N GLU A 36 21.76 -3.92 -1.37
CA GLU A 36 20.55 -3.34 -1.96
C GLU A 36 19.47 -4.40 -2.24
N ASN A 37 19.86 -5.56 -2.78
CA ASN A 37 18.95 -6.68 -3.02
C ASN A 37 18.22 -7.15 -1.75
N THR A 38 18.87 -7.08 -0.59
CA THR A 38 18.24 -7.45 0.69
C THR A 38 17.21 -6.40 1.09
N ILE A 39 17.51 -5.11 0.90
CA ILE A 39 16.58 -4.01 1.18
C ILE A 39 15.37 -4.07 0.23
N TYR A 40 15.58 -4.27 -1.07
CA TYR A 40 14.49 -4.47 -2.02
C TYR A 40 13.63 -5.69 -1.66
N GLY A 41 14.26 -6.79 -1.22
CA GLY A 41 13.53 -7.96 -0.72
C GLY A 41 12.71 -7.68 0.53
N TRP A 42 13.14 -6.78 1.41
CA TRP A 42 12.34 -6.35 2.56
C TRP A 42 11.20 -5.43 2.19
N ILE A 43 11.43 -4.48 1.28
CA ILE A 43 10.40 -3.59 0.77
C ILE A 43 9.32 -4.45 0.12
N ALA A 44 9.69 -5.33 -0.81
CA ALA A 44 8.76 -6.25 -1.49
C ALA A 44 7.95 -7.11 -0.51
N LYS A 45 8.55 -7.54 0.61
CA LYS A 45 7.88 -8.32 1.67
C LYS A 45 7.04 -7.47 2.64
N LYS A 46 7.36 -6.19 2.84
CA LYS A 46 6.54 -5.23 3.64
C LYS A 46 5.49 -4.53 2.79
N VAL A 47 5.54 -4.64 1.46
CA VAL A 47 4.38 -4.40 0.62
C VAL A 47 3.47 -5.60 0.84
N ASP A 48 2.71 -5.58 1.95
CA ASP A 48 1.40 -6.22 1.99
C ASP A 48 0.55 -5.45 0.97
N GLY A 49 0.84 -5.67 -0.31
CA GLY A 49 0.05 -5.15 -1.40
C GLY A 49 -1.33 -5.75 -1.20
N VAL A 50 -2.34 -4.89 -1.18
CA VAL A 50 -3.75 -5.30 -1.19
C VAL A 50 -3.86 -6.48 -2.14
N SER A 51 -4.28 -7.63 -1.61
CA SER A 51 -4.34 -8.87 -2.39
C SER A 51 -5.12 -8.60 -3.66
N TYR A 52 -4.73 -9.18 -4.80
CA TYR A 52 -5.48 -8.99 -6.05
C TYR A 52 -6.98 -9.30 -5.87
N SER A 53 -7.30 -10.29 -5.02
CA SER A 53 -8.67 -10.62 -4.61
C SER A 53 -9.38 -9.50 -3.85
N GLU A 54 -8.65 -8.78 -2.98
CA GLU A 54 -9.15 -7.66 -2.20
C GLU A 54 -9.32 -6.41 -3.08
N ILE A 55 -8.44 -6.19 -4.05
CA ILE A 55 -8.64 -5.17 -5.09
C ILE A 55 -9.92 -5.44 -5.90
N ILE A 56 -10.16 -6.70 -6.30
CA ILE A 56 -11.39 -7.07 -7.02
C ILE A 56 -12.62 -6.85 -6.15
N LYS A 57 -12.56 -7.24 -4.87
CA LYS A 57 -13.65 -7.03 -3.91
C LYS A 57 -13.97 -5.54 -3.77
N LEU A 58 -12.96 -4.69 -3.54
CA LEU A 58 -13.12 -3.24 -3.43
C LEU A 58 -13.69 -2.60 -4.69
N LYS A 59 -13.29 -3.06 -5.88
CA LYS A 59 -13.86 -2.58 -7.15
C LYS A 59 -15.35 -2.94 -7.29
N ARG A 60 -15.76 -4.14 -6.88
CA ARG A 60 -17.17 -4.56 -6.89
C ARG A 60 -18.00 -3.75 -5.90
N GLU A 61 -17.49 -3.58 -4.67
CA GLU A 61 -18.16 -2.80 -3.63
C GLU A 61 -18.34 -1.34 -4.08
N ASN A 62 -17.32 -0.73 -4.67
CA ASN A 62 -17.40 0.63 -5.20
C ASN A 62 -18.47 0.74 -6.32
N ALA A 63 -18.49 -0.21 -7.27
CA ALA A 63 -19.50 -0.22 -8.33
C ALA A 63 -20.93 -0.33 -7.78
N GLN A 64 -21.16 -1.16 -6.76
CA GLN A 64 -22.46 -1.31 -6.09
C GLN A 64 -22.87 -0.03 -5.36
N LEU A 65 -21.93 0.62 -4.68
CA LEU A 65 -22.20 1.89 -3.98
C LEU A 65 -22.56 3.01 -4.97
N LEU A 66 -21.84 3.10 -6.10
CA LEU A 66 -22.16 4.09 -7.14
C LEU A 66 -23.54 3.84 -7.76
N GLN A 67 -23.92 2.58 -7.98
CA GLN A 67 -25.26 2.25 -8.46
C GLN A 67 -26.33 2.69 -7.46
N LEU A 68 -26.16 2.37 -6.18
CA LEU A 68 -27.10 2.75 -5.13
C LEU A 68 -27.27 4.27 -5.04
N VAL A 69 -26.16 5.01 -5.10
CA VAL A 69 -26.17 6.48 -5.11
C VAL A 69 -26.93 7.01 -6.34
N GLY A 70 -26.71 6.41 -7.52
CA GLY A 70 -27.45 6.76 -8.73
C GLY A 70 -28.96 6.56 -8.59
N GLU A 71 -29.40 5.42 -8.07
CA GLU A 71 -30.81 5.12 -7.84
C GLU A 71 -31.47 6.10 -6.86
N ILE A 72 -30.78 6.42 -5.75
CA ILE A 72 -31.26 7.40 -4.76
C ILE A 72 -31.37 8.80 -5.39
N THR A 73 -30.35 9.20 -6.15
CA THR A 73 -30.31 10.52 -6.81
C THR A 73 -31.46 10.65 -7.82
N LEU A 74 -31.73 9.59 -8.59
CA LEU A 74 -32.84 9.57 -9.55
C LEU A 74 -34.18 9.73 -8.84
N LYS A 75 -34.46 8.91 -7.81
CA LYS A 75 -35.70 9.00 -7.01
C LYS A 75 -35.89 10.38 -6.38
N LEU A 76 -34.82 10.99 -5.88
CA LEU A 76 -34.86 12.34 -5.32
C LEU A 76 -35.25 13.36 -6.40
N SER A 77 -34.65 13.27 -7.59
CA SER A 77 -34.94 14.17 -8.71
C SER A 77 -36.39 14.03 -9.20
N GLU A 78 -36.93 12.81 -9.27
CA GLU A 78 -38.32 12.56 -9.64
C GLU A 78 -39.31 13.09 -8.59
N THR A 79 -38.95 12.96 -7.31
CA THR A 79 -39.76 13.49 -6.20
C THR A 79 -39.80 15.02 -6.23
N GLN A 80 -38.68 15.67 -6.56
CA GLN A 80 -38.59 17.13 -6.68
C GLN A 80 -39.36 17.67 -7.89
N LYS A 81 -39.38 16.95 -9.03
CA LYS A 81 -40.12 17.36 -10.24
C LYS A 81 -41.64 17.21 -10.13
N LYS A 82 -42.14 16.41 -9.19
CA LYS A 82 -43.58 16.18 -8.95
C LYS A 82 -44.19 17.15 -7.93
N LYS A 83 -43.40 18.04 -7.34
CA LYS A 83 -43.87 19.21 -6.56
C LYS A 83 -43.87 20.44 -7.46
#